data_AF-A0A2R6NS82-F1
#
_entry.id   AF-A0A2R6NS82-F1
#
_cell.length_a   1.000
_cell.length_b   1.000
_cell.length_c   1.000
_cell.angle_alpha   90.00
_cell.angle_beta   90.00
_cell.angle_gamma   90.00
#
_symmetry.space_group_name_H-M   'P 1'
#
loop_
_entity.id
_entity.type
_entity.pdbx_description
1 polymer ?
#
loop_
_entity_poly.entity_id
_entity_poly.type
_entity_poly.pdbx_seq_one_letter_code
_entity_poly.pdbx_strand_id
1 'polypeptide(L)' 'MSIWAAPPLPPTKLGRHRQLSPLAGVHVSPIQLGAMSIGDKWEPYGMGAMNKDSSFKLLDAFYEAGGNFIDTANN' A
#
# COMPACT_ATOMS: atom_id res chain seq x y z
N MET A 1 17.32 10.35 -24.49
CA MET A 1 16.63 9.18 -23.91
C MET A 1 16.45 8.16 -25.03
N SER A 2 16.94 6.92 -24.85
CA SER A 2 16.71 5.84 -25.81
C SER A 2 15.29 5.29 -25.63
N ILE A 3 14.56 5.03 -26.71
CA ILE A 3 13.24 4.40 -26.66
C ILE A 3 13.29 2.95 -26.17
N TRP A 4 14.49 2.35 -26.15
CA TRP A 4 14.74 0.97 -25.73
C TRP A 4 15.39 0.88 -24.33
N ALA A 5 15.49 2.00 -23.61
CA ALA A 5 16.03 1.97 -22.26
C ALA A 5 15.08 1.23 -21.31
N ALA A 6 15.64 0.41 -20.42
CA ALA A 6 14.88 -0.19 -19.34
C ALA A 6 14.25 0.91 -18.45
N PRO A 7 13.05 0.68 -17.88
CA PRO A 7 12.47 1.62 -16.94
C PRO A 7 13.39 1.82 -15.73
N PRO A 8 13.35 2.99 -15.08
CA PRO A 8 14.10 3.23 -13.86
C PRO A 8 13.70 2.21 -12.78
N LEU A 9 14.64 1.92 -11.88
CA LEU A 9 14.37 1.08 -10.73
C LEU A 9 13.31 1.73 -9.83
N PRO A 10 12.46 0.92 -9.16
CA PRO A 10 11.46 1.46 -8.25
C PRO A 10 12.13 2.19 -7.05
N PRO A 11 11.44 3.17 -6.43
CA PRO A 11 12.00 3.97 -5.34
C PRO A 11 12.39 3.11 -4.13
N THR A 12 11.61 2.07 -3.86
CA THR A 12 11.87 1.09 -2.81
C THR A 12 11.62 -0.33 -3.29
N LYS A 13 11.86 -1.32 -2.42
CA LYS A 13 11.53 -2.73 -2.70
C LYS A 13 10.02 -2.98 -2.83
N LEU A 14 9.14 -2.09 -2.35
CA LEU A 14 7.69 -2.22 -2.51
C LEU A 14 7.27 -2.20 -3.98
N GLY A 15 7.92 -1.39 -4.80
CA GLY A 15 7.65 -1.32 -6.24
C GLY A 15 8.09 -2.54 -7.06
N ARG A 16 8.60 -3.61 -6.42
CA ARG A 16 8.90 -4.89 -7.07
C ARG A 16 7.69 -5.82 -7.00
N HIS A 17 6.67 -5.51 -7.80
CA HIS A 17 5.39 -6.23 -7.75
C HIS A 17 5.52 -7.70 -8.19
N ARG A 18 4.64 -8.55 -7.66
CA ARG A 18 4.60 -10.00 -7.88
C ARG A 18 3.16 -10.44 -8.19
N GLN A 19 3.01 -11.47 -9.01
CA GLN A 19 1.70 -12.07 -9.25
C GLN A 19 1.09 -12.56 -7.94
N LEU A 20 -0.16 -12.16 -7.66
CA LEU A 20 -0.82 -12.48 -6.38
C LEU A 20 -1.02 -13.99 -6.18
N SER A 21 -1.38 -14.72 -7.25
CA SER A 21 -1.53 -16.18 -7.26
C SER A 21 -1.43 -16.70 -8.70
N PRO A 22 -1.18 -18.00 -8.94
CA PRO A 22 -1.01 -18.54 -10.31
C PRO A 22 -2.16 -18.23 -11.28
N LEU A 23 -3.37 -18.05 -10.75
CA LEU A 23 -4.58 -17.77 -11.53
C LEU A 23 -5.03 -16.29 -11.47
N ALA A 24 -4.34 -15.44 -10.73
CA ALA A 24 -4.64 -14.02 -10.64
C ALA A 24 -3.75 -13.21 -11.60
N GLY A 25 -4.37 -12.37 -12.45
CA GLY A 25 -3.64 -11.47 -13.35
C GLY A 25 -3.08 -10.21 -12.66
N VAL A 26 -3.43 -9.99 -11.39
CA VAL A 26 -2.99 -8.81 -10.64
C VAL A 26 -1.59 -8.98 -10.08
N HIS A 27 -0.80 -7.91 -10.15
CA HIS A 27 0.53 -7.82 -9.59
C HIS A 27 0.51 -6.89 -8.38
N VAL A 28 0.98 -7.38 -7.24
CA VAL A 28 0.91 -6.68 -5.94
C VAL A 28 2.29 -6.48 -5.35
N SER A 29 2.43 -5.47 -4.48
CA SER A 29 3.63 -5.24 -3.69
C SER A 29 3.96 -6.48 -2.83
N PRO A 30 5.26 -6.74 -2.56
CA PRO A 30 5.68 -7.93 -1.82
C PRO A 30 5.20 -7.96 -0.37
N ILE A 31 4.75 -6.83 0.17
CA ILE A 31 3.98 -6.72 1.42
C ILE A 31 2.75 -5.85 1.17
N GLN A 32 1.67 -6.10 1.92
CA GLN A 32 0.40 -5.37 1.84
C GLN A 32 0.23 -4.43 3.03
N LEU A 33 -0.50 -3.33 2.84
CA LEU A 33 -0.90 -2.43 3.92
C LEU A 33 -2.21 -2.92 4.54
N GLY A 34 -2.15 -3.45 5.76
CA GLY A 34 -3.34 -3.74 6.55
C GLY A 34 -3.99 -2.45 7.04
N ALA A 35 -5.24 -2.21 6.67
CA ALA A 35 -5.98 -0.98 6.91
C ALA A 35 -6.85 -1.02 8.18
N MET A 36 -6.67 -2.01 9.06
CA MET A 36 -7.51 -2.19 10.26
C MET A 36 -7.61 -0.91 11.10
N SER A 37 -6.50 -0.19 11.28
CA SER A 37 -6.47 1.02 12.09
C SER A 37 -6.77 2.31 11.33
N ILE A 38 -6.96 2.27 9.99
CA ILE A 38 -7.27 3.45 9.16
C ILE A 38 -8.63 4.04 9.58
N GLY A 39 -8.63 5.32 9.94
CA GLY A 39 -9.78 6.02 10.52
C GLY A 39 -9.72 6.14 12.05
N ASP A 40 -10.80 6.66 12.62
CA ASP A 40 -10.93 6.97 14.06
C ASP A 40 -11.82 5.96 14.82
N LYS A 41 -12.49 5.05 14.12
CA LYS A 41 -13.45 4.10 14.70
C LYS A 41 -12.88 3.22 15.82
N TRP A 42 -11.58 2.93 15.79
CA TRP A 42 -10.92 2.04 16.74
C TRP A 42 -10.26 2.75 17.94
N GLU A 43 -10.30 4.08 17.97
CA GLU A 43 -9.79 4.89 19.09
C GLU A 43 -10.41 4.48 20.44
N PRO A 44 -11.74 4.27 20.58
CA PRO A 44 -12.34 3.87 21.85
C PRO A 44 -11.87 2.50 22.36
N TYR A 45 -11.30 1.68 21.48
CA TYR A 45 -10.81 0.34 21.78
C TYR A 45 -9.28 0.28 22.00
N GLY A 46 -8.61 1.44 22.07
CA GLY A 46 -7.18 1.52 22.40
C GLY A 46 -6.23 1.26 21.23
N MET A 47 -6.73 1.21 19.99
CA MET A 47 -5.90 1.06 18.76
C MET A 47 -5.28 2.38 18.28
N GLY A 48 -5.47 3.47 19.04
CA GLY A 48 -5.04 4.82 18.69
C GLY A 48 -6.00 5.51 17.72
N ALA A 49 -5.89 6.84 17.64
CA ALA A 49 -6.64 7.65 16.68
C ALA A 49 -5.84 7.80 15.39
N MET A 50 -6.40 7.38 14.25
CA MET A 50 -5.86 7.73 12.94
C MET A 50 -6.85 8.62 12.19
N ASN A 51 -6.87 9.90 12.56
CA ASN A 51 -7.70 10.90 11.88
C ASN A 51 -7.43 10.94 10.37
N LYS A 52 -8.30 11.64 9.63
CA LYS A 52 -8.20 11.73 8.17
C LYS A 52 -6.78 12.13 7.72
N ASP A 53 -6.22 13.20 8.26
CA ASP A 53 -4.91 13.70 7.83
C ASP A 53 -3.77 12.69 8.04
N SER A 54 -3.75 11.99 9.17
CA SER A 54 -2.75 10.94 9.43
C SER A 54 -2.97 9.69 8.59
N SER A 55 -4.24 9.32 8.33
CA SER A 55 -4.59 8.24 7.39
C SER A 55 -4.06 8.52 5.99
N PHE A 56 -4.31 9.73 5.47
CA PHE A 56 -3.80 10.13 4.15
C PHE A 56 -2.27 10.14 4.11
N LYS A 57 -1.60 10.68 5.14
CA LYS A 57 -0.13 10.63 5.22
C LYS A 57 0.43 9.20 5.13
N LEU A 58 -0.19 8.24 5.80
CA LEU A 58 0.23 6.84 5.75
C LEU A 58 -0.02 6.24 4.36
N LEU A 59 -1.21 6.46 3.78
CA LEU A 59 -1.57 5.97 2.46
C LEU A 59 -0.66 6.53 1.36
N ASP A 60 -0.40 7.84 1.40
CA ASP A 60 0.50 8.53 0.48
C ASP A 60 1.92 7.98 0.62
N ALA A 61 2.44 7.83 1.84
CA ALA A 61 3.77 7.27 2.07
C ALA A 61 3.90 5.84 1.53
N PHE A 62 2.85 5.01 1.69
CA PHE A 62 2.85 3.64 1.15
C PHE A 62 2.83 3.65 -0.38
N TYR A 63 2.01 4.49 -1.00
CA TYR A 63 1.91 4.63 -2.45
C TYR A 63 3.21 5.15 -3.07
N GLU A 64 3.77 6.23 -2.54
CA GLU A 64 5.01 6.84 -3.02
C GLU A 64 6.22 5.90 -2.87
N ALA A 65 6.19 5.01 -1.86
CA ALA A 65 7.20 3.97 -1.73
C ALA A 65 7.04 2.84 -2.77
N GLY A 66 5.94 2.78 -3.51
CA GLY A 66 5.63 1.80 -4.55
C GLY A 66 4.66 0.69 -4.11
N GLY A 67 4.02 0.84 -2.95
CA GLY A 67 2.96 -0.05 -2.47
C GLY A 67 1.68 0.10 -3.28
N ASN A 68 0.98 -1.01 -3.53
CA ASN A 68 -0.24 -0.99 -4.36
C ASN A 68 -1.35 -1.93 -3.87
N PHE A 69 -1.21 -2.52 -2.69
CA PHE A 69 -2.16 -3.49 -2.15
C PHE A 69 -2.54 -3.14 -0.71
N ILE A 70 -3.84 -2.88 -0.52
CA ILE A 70 -4.45 -2.52 0.76
C ILE A 70 -5.44 -3.62 1.15
N ASP A 71 -5.29 -4.13 2.36
CA ASP A 71 -6.17 -5.15 2.95
C ASP A 71 -7.13 -4.48 3.95
N THR A 72 -8.44 -4.65 3.77
CA THR A 72 -9.48 -3.95 4.56
C THR A 72 -10.74 -4.80 4.72
N ALA A 73 -11.62 -4.37 5.61
CA ALA A 73 -12.90 -5.01 5.91
C ALA A 73 -13.99 -3.96 6.17
N ASN A 74 -15.25 -4.38 6.16
CA ASN A 74 -16.41 -3.51 6.27
C ASN A 74 -16.78 -3.09 7.72
N ASN A 75 -16.09 -3.63 8.73
CA ASN A 75 -16.38 -3.38 10.15
C ASN A 75 -15.35 -2.45 10.78
#